data_AF-A0A3D2IBZ5-F1
#
_entry.id   AF-A0A3D2IBZ5-F1
#
_cell.length_a   1.000
_cell.length_b   1.000
_cell.length_c   1.000
_cell.angle_alpha   90.00
_cell.angle_beta   90.00
_cell.angle_gamma   90.00
#
_symmetry.space_group_name_H-M   'P 1'
#
loop_
_entity.id
_entity.type
_entity.pdbx_description
1 polymer ?
#
loop_
_entity_poly.entity_id
_entity_poly.type
_entity_poly.pdbx_seq_one_letter_code
_entity_poly.pdbx_strand_id
1 'polypeptide(L)' 'LIAFAGPRVVRQTIGRDLPEGFQTAEYLLEHGFLDFIVPRNTMKSKLTKLLKLVLHKK' A
#
# COMPACT_ATOMS: atom_id res chain seq x y z
N LEU A 1 -6.49 5.51 0.37
CA LEU A 1 -5.51 6.07 1.33
C LEU A 1 -5.16 4.98 2.32
N ILE A 2 -3.88 4.78 2.58
CA ILE A 2 -3.33 3.78 3.50
C ILE A 2 -2.48 4.54 4.52
N ALA A 3 -2.92 4.59 5.76
CA ALA A 3 -2.20 5.25 6.84
C ALA A 3 -2.75 4.87 8.21
N PHE A 4 -1.93 5.10 9.24
CA PHE A 4 -2.36 5.01 10.62
C PHE A 4 -3.25 6.20 11.05
N ALA A 5 -2.88 7.42 10.64
CA ALA A 5 -3.63 8.65 10.94
C ALA A 5 -3.97 9.41 9.66
N GLY A 6 -5.12 10.10 9.65
CA GLY A 6 -5.55 10.90 8.50
C GLY A 6 -4.62 12.09 8.21
N PRO A 7 -4.56 12.57 6.95
CA PRO A 7 -3.59 13.58 6.53
C PRO A 7 -3.76 14.92 7.26
N ARG A 8 -4.99 15.28 7.65
CA ARG A 8 -5.25 16.48 8.46
C ARG A 8 -4.57 16.43 9.83
N VAL A 9 -4.65 15.29 10.51
CA VAL A 9 -4.04 15.10 11.84
C VAL A 9 -2.53 15.18 11.70
N VAL A 10 -1.95 14.46 10.73
CA VAL A 10 -0.50 14.48 10.51
C VAL A 10 -0.01 15.89 10.21
N ARG A 11 -0.66 16.62 9.29
CA ARG A 11 -0.31 18.01 8.94
C ARG A 11 -0.33 18.94 10.17
N GLN A 12 -1.36 18.82 11.01
CA GLN A 12 -1.46 19.61 12.25
C GLN A 12 -0.33 19.29 13.24
N THR A 13 0.05 18.02 13.37
CA THR A 13 1.13 17.61 14.29
C THR A 13 2.52 18.00 13.79
N ILE A 14 2.80 17.90 12.49
CA ILE A 14 4.13 18.20 11.93
C ILE A 14 4.31 19.68 11.54
N GLY A 15 3.23 20.45 11.42
CA GLY A 15 3.26 21.88 11.09
C GLY A 15 3.74 22.22 9.67
N ARG A 16 3.76 21.25 8.76
CA ARG A 16 4.18 21.41 7.35
C ARG A 16 3.23 20.66 6.42
N ASP A 17 3.21 21.07 5.15
CA ASP A 17 2.45 20.35 4.14
C ASP A 17 2.98 18.92 3.94
N LEU A 18 2.07 18.05 3.50
CA LEU A 18 2.37 16.67 3.22
C LEU A 18 2.82 16.53 1.77
N PRO A 19 3.79 15.66 1.46
CA PRO A 19 4.18 15.38 0.09
C PRO A 19 2.99 15.04 -0.81
N GLU A 20 3.13 15.30 -2.10
CA GLU A 20 2.14 14.86 -3.07
C GLU A 20 2.01 13.34 -3.05
N GLY A 21 0.78 12.83 -3.16
CA GLY A 21 0.52 11.40 -3.08
C GLY A 21 0.75 10.78 -1.69
N PHE A 22 1.05 11.56 -0.64
CA PHE A 22 1.22 10.99 0.71
C PHE A 22 0.02 10.11 1.08
N GLN A 23 0.30 8.89 1.56
CA GLN A 23 -0.69 7.84 1.89
C GLN A 23 -1.40 7.18 0.69
N THR A 24 -1.02 7.47 -0.55
CA THR A 24 -1.47 6.65 -1.69
C THR A 24 -0.70 5.33 -1.74
N ALA A 25 -1.19 4.37 -2.54
CA ALA A 25 -0.51 3.11 -2.70
C ALA A 25 0.84 3.30 -3.42
N GLU A 26 0.89 4.22 -4.38
CA GLU A 26 2.08 4.57 -5.18
C GLU A 26 3.18 5.13 -4.27
N TYR A 27 2.86 6.12 -3.44
CA TYR A 27 3.80 6.70 -2.49
C TYR A 27 4.36 5.63 -1.55
N LEU A 28 3.51 4.74 -1.04
CA LEU A 28 3.94 3.68 -0.12
C LEU A 28 4.78 2.59 -0.80
N LEU A 29 4.51 2.30 -2.07
CA LEU A 29 5.33 1.40 -2.88
C LEU A 29 6.74 1.99 -3.07
N GLU A 30 6.84 3.27 -3.43
CA GLU A 30 8.13 3.98 -3.58
C GLU A 30 8.96 4.01 -2.29
N HIS A 31 8.30 4.02 -1.14
CA HIS A 31 8.96 4.03 0.18
C HIS A 31 9.15 2.63 0.78
N GLY A 32 8.85 1.56 0.03
CA GLY A 32 9.12 0.17 0.44
C GLY A 32 8.13 -0.43 1.46
N PHE A 33 6.98 0.19 1.66
CA PHE A 33 5.93 -0.34 2.55
C PHE A 33 5.02 -1.37 1.87
N LEU A 34 4.99 -1.40 0.54
CA LEU A 34 4.21 -2.35 -0.26
C LEU A 34 5.13 -3.06 -1.24
N ASP A 35 4.89 -4.34 -1.50
CA ASP A 35 5.63 -5.10 -2.52
C ASP A 35 5.13 -4.83 -3.95
N PHE A 36 3.82 -4.57 -4.10
CA PHE A 36 3.18 -4.36 -5.40
C PHE A 36 1.80 -3.71 -5.28
N ILE A 37 1.38 -3.04 -6.35
CA ILE A 37 0.01 -2.56 -6.55
C ILE A 37 -0.61 -3.40 -7.68
N VAL A 38 -1.85 -3.85 -7.48
CA VAL A 38 -2.51 -4.79 -8.41
C VAL A 38 -3.86 -4.24 -8.84
N PRO A 39 -4.11 -4.07 -10.15
CA PRO A 39 -5.43 -3.71 -10.65
C PRO A 39 -6.50 -4.71 -10.22
N ARG A 40 -7.67 -4.21 -9.80
CA ARG A 40 -8.72 -5.03 -9.18
C ARG A 40 -9.16 -6.22 -10.04
N ASN A 41 -9.22 -6.03 -11.37
CA ASN A 41 -9.59 -7.07 -12.34
C ASN A 41 -8.59 -8.25 -12.41
N THR A 42 -7.32 -8.04 -12.05
CA THR A 42 -6.28 -9.08 -12.06
C THR A 42 -5.98 -9.66 -10.68
N MET A 43 -6.56 -9.09 -9.62
CA MET A 43 -6.28 -9.43 -8.22
C MET A 43 -6.48 -10.91 -7.90
N LYS A 44 -7.55 -11.54 -8.40
CA LYS A 44 -7.83 -12.97 -8.16
C LYS A 44 -6.67 -13.86 -8.63
N SER A 45 -6.16 -13.60 -9.84
CA SER A 45 -5.03 -14.35 -10.41
C SER A 45 -3.76 -14.17 -9.58
N LYS A 46 -3.43 -12.94 -9.18
CA LYS A 46 -2.27 -12.65 -8.32
C LYS A 46 -2.37 -13.37 -6.98
N LEU A 47 -3.52 -13.29 -6.30
CA LEU A 47 -3.75 -13.97 -5.01
C LEU A 47 -3.62 -15.49 -5.14
N THR A 48 -4.22 -16.10 -6.17
CA THR A 48 -4.09 -17.55 -6.40
C THR A 48 -2.63 -17.96 -6.57
N LYS A 49 -1.81 -17.20 -7.32
CA LYS A 49 -0.38 -17.48 -7.48
C LYS A 49 0.37 -17.40 -6.15
N LEU A 50 0.14 -16.35 -5.36
CA LEU A 50 0.78 -16.17 -4.05
C LEU A 50 0.40 -17.28 -3.07
N LEU A 51 -0.88 -17.62 -2.99
CA LEU A 51 -1.34 -18.70 -2.13
C LEU A 51 -0.75 -20.06 -2.55
N LYS A 52 -0.66 -20.37 -3.85
CA LYS A 52 0.01 -21.60 -4.32
C LYS A 52 1.50 -21.63 -3.98
N LEU A 53 2.17 -20.48 -3.98
CA LEU A 53 3.58 -20.37 -3.62
C LEU A 53 3.78 -20.62 -2.12
N VAL A 54 2.94 -20.02 -1.27
CA VAL A 54 3.09 -20.06 0.20
C VAL A 54 2.48 -21.33 0.82
N LEU A 55 1.37 -21.83 0.28
CA LEU A 55 0.61 -22.96 0.83
C LEU A 55 0.95 -24.30 0.18
N HIS A 56 1.97 -24.39 -0.67
CA HIS A 56 2.46 -25.69 -1.16
C HIS A 56 2.97 -26.50 0.03
N LYS A 57 2.08 -27.29 0.64
CA LYS A 57 2.46 -28.37 1.54
C LYS A 57 3.16 -29.44 0.69
N LYS A 58 4.33 -29.85 1.17
CA LYS A 58 4.96 -31.10 0.73
C LYS A 58 3.99 -32.26 0.83
#